data_AF-A0A2E7ZSS9-F1
#
_entry.id   AF-A0A2E7ZSS9-F1
#
_cell.length_a   1.000
_cell.length_b   1.000
_cell.length_c   1.000
_cell.angle_alpha   90.00
_cell.angle_beta   90.00
_cell.angle_gamma   90.00
#
_symmetry.space_group_name_H-M   'P 1'
#
loop_
_entity.id
_entity.type
_entity.pdbx_description
1 polymer ?
#
loop_
_entity_poly.entity_id
_entity_poly.type
_entity_poly.pdbx_seq_one_letter_code
_entity_poly.pdbx_strand_id
1 'polypeptide(L)'
;MAGFLWWQGDKDRYNAAHSAMYGKNLVQLFKALRKEFNAPKAKMVVATLGQTDKDEATGNEKMIIDGMFAFGKAYPGEAAVVYTHPLSMGSSSNAHYGGNAKTYMNVGLGMGAAMVELLKGAK
;
A
#
# COMPACT_ATOMS: atom_id res chain seq x y z
N MET A 1 -6.03 3.24 18.95
CA MET A 1 -5.22 3.21 17.71
C MET A 1 -6.04 3.82 16.58
N ALA A 2 -5.45 4.72 15.76
CA ALA A 2 -6.16 5.39 14.66
C ALA A 2 -6.26 4.52 13.39
N GLY A 3 -5.25 3.70 13.11
CA GLY A 3 -5.21 2.82 11.94
C GLY A 3 -3.79 2.34 11.65
N PHE A 4 -3.61 1.70 10.50
CA PHE A 4 -2.33 1.17 10.02
C PHE A 4 -1.91 1.88 8.73
N LEU A 5 -0.61 2.14 8.59
CA LEU A 5 0.01 2.58 7.34
C LEU A 5 0.94 1.46 6.87
N TRP A 6 0.77 1.02 5.62
CA TRP A 6 1.56 -0.07 5.03
C TRP A 6 2.19 0.37 3.72
N TRP A 7 3.52 0.30 3.66
CA TRP A 7 4.27 0.57 2.44
C TRP A 7 5.34 -0.51 2.26
N GLN A 8 5.00 -1.53 1.49
CA GLN A 8 5.84 -2.68 1.22
C GLN A 8 5.40 -3.29 -0.13
N GLY A 9 6.24 -4.16 -0.68
CA GLY A 9 5.94 -4.97 -1.86
C GLY A 9 7.20 -5.36 -2.63
N ASP A 10 8.31 -4.64 -2.43
CA ASP A 10 9.52 -4.83 -3.23
C ASP A 10 10.05 -6.26 -3.12
N LYS A 11 10.09 -6.83 -1.91
CA LYS A 11 10.63 -8.19 -1.73
C LYS A 11 9.77 -9.29 -2.32
N ASP A 12 8.47 -9.06 -2.49
CA ASP A 12 7.55 -10.02 -3.12
C ASP A 12 7.75 -10.08 -4.64
N ARG A 13 8.36 -9.05 -5.27
CA ARG A 13 8.52 -8.97 -6.72
C ARG A 13 9.58 -9.91 -7.29
N TYR A 14 10.48 -10.43 -6.45
CA TYR A 14 11.56 -11.34 -6.88
C TYR A 14 11.11 -12.80 -6.98
N ASN A 15 9.87 -13.12 -6.60
CA ASN A 15 9.32 -14.46 -6.69
C ASN A 15 7.87 -14.41 -7.17
N ALA A 16 7.59 -15.09 -8.29
CA ALA A 16 6.27 -15.07 -8.92
C ALA A 16 5.17 -15.63 -8.00
N ALA A 17 5.48 -16.67 -7.21
CA ALA A 17 4.54 -17.22 -6.25
C ALA A 17 4.23 -16.24 -5.11
N HIS A 18 5.22 -15.44 -4.66
CA HIS A 18 4.98 -14.41 -3.65
C HIS A 18 4.10 -13.29 -4.22
N SER A 19 4.46 -12.80 -5.41
CA SER A 19 3.70 -11.76 -6.12
C SER A 19 2.24 -12.16 -6.37
N ALA A 20 1.99 -13.40 -6.81
CA ALA A 20 0.65 -13.94 -7.04
C ALA A 20 -0.19 -14.01 -5.75
N MET A 21 0.46 -14.16 -4.60
CA MET A 21 -0.20 -14.26 -3.29
C MET A 21 -0.30 -12.93 -2.55
N TYR A 22 0.29 -11.85 -3.08
CA TYR A 22 0.43 -10.58 -2.39
C TYR A 22 -0.90 -10.02 -1.87
N GLY A 23 -1.91 -9.91 -2.75
CA GLY A 23 -3.24 -9.42 -2.36
C GLY A 23 -3.91 -10.28 -1.29
N LYS A 24 -3.82 -11.62 -1.39
CA LYS A 24 -4.38 -12.53 -0.38
C LYS A 24 -3.67 -12.36 0.96
N ASN A 25 -2.34 -12.23 0.96
CA ASN A 25 -1.55 -12.06 2.17
C ASN A 25 -1.81 -10.70 2.82
N LEU A 26 -2.01 -9.64 2.04
CA LEU A 26 -2.41 -8.31 2.52
C LEU A 26 -3.76 -8.34 3.25
N VAL A 27 -4.73 -9.11 2.75
CA VAL A 27 -6.00 -9.36 3.43
C VAL A 27 -5.80 -10.04 4.79
N GLN A 28 -4.93 -11.06 4.84
CA GLN A 28 -4.65 -11.77 6.10
C GLN A 28 -3.92 -10.87 7.09
N LEU A 29 -2.96 -10.07 6.63
CA LEU A 29 -2.25 -9.09 7.44
C LEU A 29 -3.24 -8.10 8.08
N PHE A 30 -4.15 -7.53 7.29
CA PHE A 30 -5.13 -6.58 7.81
C PHE A 30 -6.01 -7.18 8.92
N LYS A 31 -6.48 -8.42 8.71
CA LYS A 31 -7.27 -9.16 9.71
C LYS A 31 -6.45 -9.46 10.98
N ALA A 32 -5.20 -9.90 10.80
CA ALA A 32 -4.30 -10.23 11.90
C ALA A 32 -3.99 -8.99 12.75
N LEU A 33 -3.64 -7.87 12.12
CA LEU A 33 -3.37 -6.61 12.82
C LEU A 33 -4.58 -6.14 13.64
N ARG A 34 -5.79 -6.18 13.07
CA ARG A 34 -7.01 -5.82 13.82
C ARG A 34 -7.24 -6.72 15.02
N LYS A 35 -7.02 -8.02 14.88
CA LYS A 35 -7.18 -8.99 15.98
C LYS A 35 -6.16 -8.75 17.08
N GLU A 36 -4.88 -8.65 16.72
CA GLU A 36 -3.77 -8.50 17.65
C GLU A 36 -3.91 -7.25 18.52
N PHE A 37 -4.30 -6.13 17.90
CA PHE A 37 -4.46 -4.86 18.61
C PHE A 37 -5.87 -4.64 19.18
N ASN A 38 -6.73 -5.66 19.17
CA ASN A 38 -8.14 -5.57 19.57
C ASN A 38 -8.86 -4.33 18.97
N ALA A 39 -8.60 -4.08 17.68
CA ALA A 39 -9.00 -2.87 16.98
C ALA A 39 -9.84 -3.20 15.73
N PRO A 40 -11.05 -3.77 15.88
CA PRO A 40 -11.85 -4.29 14.76
C PRO A 40 -12.27 -3.21 13.74
N LYS A 41 -12.27 -1.93 14.14
CA LYS A 41 -12.62 -0.78 13.28
C LYS A 41 -11.39 -0.03 12.74
N ALA A 42 -10.17 -0.45 13.08
CA ALA A 42 -8.96 0.23 12.63
C ALA A 42 -8.89 0.24 11.10
N LYS A 43 -8.59 1.40 10.53
CA LYS A 43 -8.47 1.60 9.08
C LYS A 43 -7.07 1.23 8.60
N MET A 44 -6.89 1.00 7.31
CA MET A 44 -5.57 0.73 6.72
C MET A 44 -5.34 1.53 5.45
N VAL A 45 -4.22 2.24 5.36
CA VAL A 45 -3.79 2.88 4.12
C VAL A 45 -2.57 2.15 3.59
N VAL A 46 -2.63 1.77 2.32
CA VAL A 46 -1.57 1.06 1.60
C VAL A 46 -0.97 2.01 0.56
N ALA A 47 0.34 2.13 0.52
CA ALA A 47 1.05 2.82 -0.56
C ALA A 47 1.59 1.80 -1.57
N THR A 48 1.42 2.09 -2.86
CA THR A 48 2.09 1.31 -3.93
C THR A 48 3.60 1.56 -3.92
N LEU A 49 4.36 0.84 -4.75
CA LEU A 49 5.78 1.12 -4.95
C LEU A 49 5.96 2.25 -5.97
N GLY A 50 6.75 3.26 -5.63
CA GLY A 50 6.92 4.46 -6.46
C GLY A 50 7.55 4.21 -7.83
N GLN A 51 8.25 3.09 -8.04
CA GLN A 51 8.80 2.76 -9.36
C GLN A 51 7.79 2.12 -10.32
N THR A 52 6.63 1.69 -9.82
CA THR A 52 5.68 0.87 -10.58
C THR A 52 4.58 1.73 -11.17
N ASP A 53 4.57 1.88 -12.48
CA ASP A 53 3.45 2.47 -13.19
C ASP A 53 2.27 1.48 -13.28
N LYS A 54 1.07 1.86 -12.86
CA LYS A 54 -0.10 0.96 -12.81
C LYS A 54 -0.64 0.56 -14.19
N ASP A 55 -0.40 1.37 -15.21
CA ASP A 55 -0.92 1.18 -16.56
C ASP A 55 0.11 0.43 -17.44
N GLU A 56 1.40 0.57 -17.13
CA GLU A 56 2.50 -0.09 -17.87
C GLU A 56 3.11 -1.31 -17.17
N ALA A 57 2.86 -1.51 -15.86
CA ALA A 57 3.44 -2.64 -15.13
C ALA A 57 3.11 -3.99 -15.78
N THR A 58 4.08 -4.90 -15.73
CA THR A 58 3.92 -6.29 -16.19
C THR A 58 4.45 -7.28 -15.17
N GLY A 59 4.16 -8.57 -15.37
CA GLY A 59 4.68 -9.66 -14.55
C GLY A 59 4.41 -9.48 -13.05
N ASN A 60 5.46 -9.69 -12.25
CA ASN A 60 5.38 -9.68 -10.79
C ASN A 60 4.94 -8.33 -10.20
N GLU A 61 5.43 -7.23 -10.76
CA GLU A 61 5.07 -5.89 -10.29
C GLU A 61 3.59 -5.60 -10.57
N LYS A 62 3.07 -6.07 -11.71
CA LYS A 62 1.63 -6.00 -12.02
C LYS A 62 0.79 -6.80 -11.03
N MET A 63 1.19 -8.03 -10.71
CA MET A 63 0.46 -8.86 -9.75
C MET A 63 0.38 -8.20 -8.36
N ILE A 64 1.46 -7.56 -7.92
CA ILE A 64 1.51 -6.88 -6.62
C ILE A 64 0.61 -5.64 -6.62
N ILE A 65 0.74 -4.75 -7.61
CA ILE A 65 -0.04 -3.51 -7.65
C ILE A 65 -1.54 -3.78 -7.86
N ASP A 66 -1.90 -4.75 -8.70
CA ASP A 66 -3.28 -5.19 -8.87
C ASP A 66 -3.82 -5.78 -7.55
N GLY A 67 -3.01 -6.54 -6.81
CA GLY A 67 -3.36 -7.06 -5.49
C GLY A 67 -3.61 -5.96 -4.45
N MET A 68 -2.82 -4.88 -4.46
CA MET A 68 -3.06 -3.71 -3.61
C MET A 68 -4.39 -3.03 -3.94
N PHE A 69 -4.64 -2.72 -5.21
CA PHE A 69 -5.89 -2.07 -5.62
C PHE A 69 -7.11 -2.95 -5.40
N ALA A 70 -7.00 -4.26 -5.63
CA ALA A 70 -8.06 -5.21 -5.32
C ALA A 70 -8.38 -5.24 -3.82
N PHE A 71 -7.36 -5.19 -2.95
CA PHE A 71 -7.55 -5.06 -1.51
C PHE A 71 -8.30 -3.78 -1.15
N GLY A 72 -7.89 -2.62 -1.68
CA GLY A 72 -8.60 -1.35 -1.45
C GLY A 72 -10.07 -1.42 -1.88
N LYS A 73 -10.34 -1.99 -3.05
CA LYS A 73 -11.71 -2.17 -3.58
C LYS A 73 -12.56 -3.13 -2.73
N ALA A 74 -11.94 -4.16 -2.14
CA ALA A 74 -12.64 -5.13 -1.30
C ALA A 74 -13.01 -4.59 0.09
N TYR A 75 -12.38 -3.49 0.53
CA TYR A 75 -12.56 -2.88 1.85
C TYR A 75 -12.98 -1.40 1.75
N PRO A 76 -14.08 -1.09 1.06
CA PRO A 76 -14.52 0.30 0.90
C PRO A 76 -14.79 0.96 2.25
N GLY A 77 -14.24 2.16 2.46
CA GLY A 77 -14.36 2.91 3.72
C GLY A 77 -13.56 2.32 4.89
N GLU A 78 -12.88 1.19 4.71
CA GLU A 78 -12.01 0.56 5.70
C GLU A 78 -10.55 0.61 5.31
N ALA A 79 -10.27 0.57 4.01
CA ALA A 79 -8.94 0.72 3.45
C ALA A 79 -8.90 1.68 2.28
N ALA A 80 -7.72 2.27 2.05
CA ALA A 80 -7.43 3.09 0.87
C ALA A 80 -6.06 2.72 0.32
N VAL A 81 -5.88 2.92 -1.00
CA VAL A 81 -4.61 2.68 -1.69
C VAL A 81 -4.15 4.00 -2.29
N VAL A 82 -2.94 4.43 -1.92
CA VAL A 82 -2.27 5.61 -2.46
C VAL A 82 -1.36 5.16 -3.59
N TYR A 83 -1.67 5.61 -4.81
CA TYR A 83 -0.80 5.40 -5.97
C TYR A 83 0.41 6.33 -5.89
N THR A 84 1.59 5.77 -5.64
CA THR A 84 2.79 6.55 -5.31
C THR A 84 3.71 6.82 -6.49
N HIS A 85 3.46 6.25 -7.67
CA HIS A 85 4.30 6.48 -8.84
C HIS A 85 4.47 7.97 -9.17
N PRO A 86 3.40 8.79 -9.22
CA PRO A 86 3.53 10.23 -9.50
C PRO A 86 4.10 11.03 -8.32
N LEU A 87 4.18 10.41 -7.13
CA LEU A 87 4.70 11.04 -5.91
C LEU A 87 6.21 10.80 -5.74
N SER A 88 6.75 9.81 -6.46
CA SER A 88 8.14 9.41 -6.43
C SER A 88 9.01 10.36 -7.26
N MET A 89 10.19 10.71 -6.74
CA MET A 89 11.21 11.45 -7.49
C MET A 89 12.10 10.52 -8.36
N GLY A 90 11.69 9.26 -8.55
CA GLY A 90 12.41 8.25 -9.33
C GLY A 90 13.22 7.27 -8.48
N SER A 91 14.07 6.48 -9.15
CA SER A 91 14.76 5.31 -8.58
C SER A 91 13.78 4.21 -8.09
N SER A 92 14.26 3.19 -7.39
CA SER A 92 13.48 2.03 -6.95
C SER A 92 13.43 1.90 -5.43
N SER A 93 12.41 1.22 -4.90
CA SER A 93 12.33 0.92 -3.46
C SER A 93 13.52 0.12 -2.95
N ASN A 94 14.07 -0.83 -3.72
CA ASN A 94 15.28 -1.57 -3.32
C ASN A 94 16.55 -0.70 -3.33
N ALA A 95 16.57 0.37 -4.11
CA ALA A 95 17.60 1.43 -4.06
C ALA A 95 17.17 2.60 -3.14
N HIS A 96 16.09 2.40 -2.37
CA HIS A 96 15.50 3.37 -1.44
C HIS A 96 15.25 4.75 -2.06
N TYR A 97 14.72 4.74 -3.28
CA TYR A 97 14.34 5.94 -4.03
C TYR A 97 15.50 6.91 -4.23
N GLY A 98 16.74 6.38 -4.31
CA GLY A 98 17.94 7.17 -4.57
C GLY A 98 18.28 8.17 -3.47
N GLY A 99 17.83 7.92 -2.23
CA GLY A 99 18.01 8.86 -1.13
C GLY A 99 17.15 10.12 -1.22
N ASN A 100 16.16 10.16 -2.13
CA ASN A 100 15.28 11.33 -2.29
C ASN A 100 14.31 11.45 -1.10
N ALA A 101 14.67 12.26 -0.10
CA ALA A 101 13.81 12.57 1.05
C ALA A 101 12.43 13.09 0.62
N LYS A 102 12.34 13.79 -0.52
CA LYS A 102 11.07 14.28 -1.07
C LYS A 102 10.11 13.15 -1.46
N THR A 103 10.59 12.01 -1.92
CA THR A 103 9.73 10.83 -2.18
C THR A 103 9.03 10.39 -0.89
N TYR A 104 9.78 10.25 0.19
CA TYR A 104 9.24 9.85 1.50
C TYR A 104 8.23 10.86 2.04
N MET A 105 8.54 12.16 1.91
CA MET A 105 7.62 13.22 2.33
C MET A 105 6.32 13.19 1.54
N ASN A 106 6.39 13.09 0.20
CA ASN A 106 5.22 13.04 -0.65
C ASN A 106 4.34 11.80 -0.36
N VAL A 107 4.96 10.63 -0.23
CA VAL A 107 4.24 9.39 0.11
C VAL A 107 3.60 9.49 1.50
N GLY A 108 4.35 10.00 2.49
CA GLY A 108 3.84 10.21 3.84
C GLY A 108 2.64 11.15 3.89
N LEU A 109 2.71 12.28 3.18
CA LEU A 109 1.59 13.23 3.06
C LEU A 109 0.38 12.59 2.38
N GLY A 110 0.59 11.85 1.29
CA GLY A 110 -0.49 11.13 0.59
C GLY A 110 -1.18 10.09 1.46
N MET A 111 -0.40 9.28 2.19
CA MET A 111 -0.93 8.29 3.12
C MET A 111 -1.67 8.92 4.30
N GLY A 112 -1.13 10.00 4.86
CA GLY A 112 -1.75 10.74 5.96
C GLY A 112 -3.09 11.36 5.55
N ALA A 113 -3.14 12.01 4.38
CA ALA A 113 -4.37 12.57 3.84
C ALA A 113 -5.43 11.49 3.61
N ALA A 114 -5.06 10.35 3.00
CA ALA A 114 -5.97 9.23 2.79
C ALA A 114 -6.50 8.66 4.12
N MET A 115 -5.67 8.58 5.17
CA MET A 115 -6.11 8.11 6.49
C MET A 115 -7.12 9.08 7.11
N VAL A 116 -6.88 10.39 7.01
CA VAL A 116 -7.82 11.41 7.50
C VAL A 116 -9.18 11.27 6.82
N GLU A 117 -9.22 11.06 5.50
CA GLU A 117 -10.48 10.86 4.77
C GLU A 117 -11.21 9.57 5.18
N LEU A 118 -10.50 8.45 5.36
CA LEU A 118 -11.09 7.21 5.89
C LEU A 118 -11.70 7.40 7.29
N LEU A 119 -11.05 8.20 8.14
CA LEU A 119 -11.51 8.46 9.49
C LEU A 119 -12.72 9.41 9.53
N LYS A 120 -12.80 10.40 8.63
CA LYS A 120 -13.98 11.27 8.49
C LYS A 120 -15.20 10.53 7.94
N GLY A 121 -14.98 9.57 7.04
CA GLY A 121 -16.02 8.73 6.46
C GLY A 121 -16.60 7.69 7.42
N ALA A 122 -15.94 7.45 8.57
CA ALA A 122 -16.46 6.60 9.64
C ALA A 122 -17.48 7.38 10.50
N LYS A 123 -18.67 7.63 9.96
CA LYS A 123 -19.85 7.99 10.75
C LYS A 123 -20.67 6.75 11.08
#